data_AF-A0A1F3YIT3-F1
#
_entry.id   AF-A0A1F3YIT3-F1
#
_cell.length_a   1.000
_cell.length_b   1.000
_cell.length_c   1.000
_cell.angle_alpha   90.00
_cell.angle_beta   90.00
_cell.angle_gamma   90.00
#
_symmetry.space_group_name_H-M   'P 1'
#
loop_
_entity.id
_entity.type
_entity.pdbx_description
1 polymer ?
#
loop_
_entity_poly.entity_id
_entity_poly.type
_entity_poly.pdbx_seq_one_letter_code
_entity_poly.pdbx_strand_id
1 'polypeptide(L)'
;MSHKHENLIQAIFRDPISANIHWREVESLLNHLGARIEELSGARLRVKLNGYEDVLHRPHHSSTLGRQDVKNLREYLGRARVTPTLYEAMKVQAKGE
;
A
#
# COMPACT_ATOMS: atom_id res chain seq x y z
N MET A 1 -2.06 -20.45 1.12
CA MET A 1 -1.66 -19.23 0.40
C MET A 1 -2.19 -18.03 1.15
N SER A 2 -1.37 -17.04 1.48
CA SER A 2 -1.82 -15.89 2.26
C SER A 2 -2.45 -14.85 1.32
N HIS A 3 -3.77 -14.70 1.37
CA HIS A 3 -4.53 -13.68 0.60
C HIS A 3 -4.52 -12.30 1.29
N LYS A 4 -3.68 -12.12 2.32
CA LYS A 4 -3.68 -10.89 3.14
C LYS A 4 -3.39 -9.63 2.33
N HIS A 5 -2.38 -9.66 1.46
CA HIS A 5 -2.02 -8.51 0.62
C HIS A 5 -3.09 -8.20 -0.43
N GLU A 6 -3.70 -9.22 -1.02
CA GLU A 6 -4.82 -9.07 -1.95
C GLU A 6 -6.04 -8.43 -1.28
N ASN A 7 -6.43 -8.95 -0.11
CA ASN A 7 -7.55 -8.39 0.67
C ASN A 7 -7.27 -6.95 1.10
N LEU A 8 -6.02 -6.63 1.46
CA LEU A 8 -5.61 -5.28 1.81
C LEU A 8 -5.72 -4.32 0.62
N ILE A 9 -5.22 -4.72 -0.56
CA ILE A 9 -5.35 -3.91 -1.79
C ILE A 9 -6.83 -3.70 -2.10
N GLN A 10 -7.66 -4.74 -2.03
CA GLN A 10 -9.12 -4.59 -2.22
C GLN A 10 -9.72 -3.61 -1.22
N ALA A 11 -9.35 -3.68 0.06
CA ALA A 11 -9.83 -2.77 1.10
C ALA A 11 -9.38 -1.32 0.88
N ILE A 12 -8.15 -1.10 0.40
CA ILE A 12 -7.62 0.22 0.06
C ILE A 12 -8.41 0.84 -1.08
N PHE A 13 -8.81 0.07 -2.09
CA PHE A 13 -9.53 0.56 -3.29
C PHE A 13 -11.05 0.57 -3.16
N ARG A 14 -11.61 -0.06 -2.12
CA ARG A 14 -13.06 -0.10 -1.87
C ARG A 14 -13.64 1.26 -1.52
N ASP A 15 -14.88 1.52 -1.97
CA ASP A 15 -15.69 2.65 -1.52
C ASP A 15 -16.88 2.15 -0.67
N PRO A 16 -17.17 2.75 0.50
CA PRO A 16 -16.44 3.82 1.17
C PRO A 16 -15.06 3.39 1.70
N ILE A 17 -14.15 4.37 1.92
CA ILE A 17 -12.81 4.13 2.47
C ILE A 17 -12.88 3.39 3.81
N SER A 18 -12.18 2.26 3.92
CA SER A 18 -12.07 1.51 5.17
C SER A 18 -11.27 2.30 6.22
N ALA A 19 -11.82 2.39 7.43
CA ALA A 19 -11.14 2.99 8.59
C ALA A 19 -10.30 1.97 9.39
N ASN A 20 -10.22 0.72 8.94
CA ASN A 20 -9.57 -0.38 9.65
C ASN A 20 -8.34 -0.92 8.91
N ILE A 21 -7.54 -0.03 8.34
CA ILE A 21 -6.30 -0.38 7.64
C ILE A 21 -5.13 -0.12 8.59
N HIS A 22 -4.42 -1.16 9.01
CA HIS A 22 -3.31 -1.04 9.92
C HIS A 22 -2.02 -0.69 9.19
N TRP A 23 -1.24 0.23 9.76
CA TRP A 23 0.03 0.67 9.18
C TRP A 23 1.01 -0.48 8.95
N ARG A 24 1.09 -1.42 9.90
CA ARG A 24 1.94 -2.62 9.77
C ARG A 24 1.58 -3.48 8.56
N GLU A 25 0.29 -3.54 8.19
CA GLU A 25 -0.15 -4.27 6.99
C GLU A 25 0.27 -3.53 5.72
N VAL A 26 0.21 -2.20 5.72
CA VAL A 26 0.70 -1.36 4.61
C VAL A 26 2.21 -1.50 4.45
N GLU A 27 3.00 -1.45 5.54
CA GLU A 27 4.45 -1.68 5.49
C GLU A 27 4.77 -3.08 4.94
N SER A 28 4.05 -4.11 5.40
CA SER A 28 4.23 -5.47 4.90
C SER A 28 3.92 -5.57 3.40
N LEU A 29 2.86 -4.88 2.94
CA LEU A 29 2.50 -4.83 1.52
C LEU A 29 3.58 -4.13 0.69
N LEU A 30 4.05 -2.96 1.13
CA LEU A 30 5.09 -2.21 0.42
C LEU A 30 6.39 -3.01 0.29
N ASN A 31 6.82 -3.68 1.36
CA ASN A 31 7.98 -4.57 1.33
C ASN A 31 7.75 -5.76 0.38
N HIS A 32 6.56 -6.37 0.40
CA HIS A 32 6.21 -7.47 -0.51
C HIS A 32 6.26 -7.04 -1.99
N LEU A 33 5.86 -5.81 -2.29
CA LEU A 33 5.91 -5.24 -3.64
C LEU A 33 7.32 -4.78 -4.06
N GLY A 34 8.32 -4.87 -3.17
CA GLY A 34 9.68 -4.42 -3.45
C GLY A 34 9.85 -2.90 -3.44
N ALA A 35 8.98 -2.17 -2.73
CA ALA A 35 9.11 -0.73 -2.58
C ALA A 35 10.36 -0.36 -1.78
N ARG A 36 11.05 0.71 -2.19
CA ARG A 36 12.12 1.31 -1.40
C ARG A 36 11.52 2.36 -0.48
N ILE A 37 11.80 2.26 0.81
CA ILE A 37 11.29 3.16 1.84
C ILE A 37 12.46 3.91 2.46
N GLU A 38 12.37 5.23 2.47
CA GLU A 38 13.36 6.13 3.09
C GLU A 38 12.66 6.95 4.18
N GLU A 39 13.23 6.91 5.39
CA GLU A 39 12.73 7.72 6.51
C GLU A 39 13.09 9.20 6.30
N LEU A 40 12.08 10.06 6.39
CA LEU A 40 12.24 11.51 6.34
C LEU A 40 12.07 12.11 7.73
N SER A 41 12.26 13.42 7.86
CA SER A 41 12.02 14.13 9.12
C SER A 41 10.57 13.96 9.59
N GLY A 42 10.40 13.62 10.87
CA GLY A 42 9.10 13.35 11.48
C GLY A 42 8.55 11.96 11.13
N ALA A 43 7.22 11.81 11.13
CA ALA A 43 6.55 10.55 10.80
C ALA A 43 6.34 10.35 9.29
N ARG A 44 7.24 10.89 8.45
CA ARG A 44 7.11 10.92 7.00
C ARG A 44 8.05 9.90 6.37
N LEU A 45 7.57 9.23 5.33
CA LEU A 45 8.28 8.16 4.64
C LEU A 45 8.22 8.42 3.14
N ARG A 46 9.37 8.57 2.49
CA ARG A 46 9.44 8.56 1.03
C ARG A 46 9.37 7.12 0.57
N VAL A 47 8.45 6.82 -0.34
CA VAL A 47 8.24 5.47 -0.85
C VAL A 47 8.35 5.47 -2.37
N LYS A 48 9.27 4.65 -2.89
CA LYS A 48 9.50 4.49 -4.33
C LYS A 48 9.14 3.08 -4.79
N LEU A 49 8.24 2.97 -5.76
CA LEU A 49 7.75 1.70 -6.31
C LEU A 49 7.45 1.87 -7.81
N ASN A 50 7.91 0.92 -8.64
CA ASN A 50 7.65 0.91 -10.09
C ASN A 50 8.01 2.21 -10.81
N GLY A 51 9.05 2.92 -10.33
CA GLY A 51 9.48 4.22 -10.88
C GLY A 51 8.72 5.44 -10.36
N TYR A 52 7.66 5.24 -9.56
CA TYR A 52 6.88 6.31 -8.94
C TYR A 52 7.33 6.54 -7.50
N GLU A 53 7.29 7.79 -7.05
CA GLU A 53 7.66 8.22 -5.70
C GLU A 53 6.54 9.06 -5.09
N ASP A 54 6.26 8.84 -3.81
CA ASP A 54 5.38 9.71 -3.01
C ASP A 54 5.80 9.69 -1.53
N VAL A 55 5.22 10.57 -0.72
CA VAL A 55 5.46 10.66 0.73
C VAL A 55 4.23 10.18 1.49
N LEU A 56 4.38 9.08 2.22
CA LEU A 56 3.37 8.55 3.13
C LEU A 56 3.61 9.03 4.56
N HIS A 57 2.56 9.01 5.36
CA HIS A 57 2.60 9.33 6.78
C HIS A 57 2.38 8.08 7.62
N ARG A 58 3.30 7.81 8.55
CA ARG A 58 3.11 6.81 9.60
C ARG A 58 2.17 7.41 10.67
N PRO A 59 1.11 6.71 11.09
CA PRO A 59 0.24 7.20 12.15
C PRO A 59 1.01 7.25 13.48
N HIS A 60 0.85 8.36 14.22
CA HIS A 60 1.68 8.67 15.40
C HIS A 60 1.07 8.21 16.73
N HIS A 61 -0.27 8.16 16.82
CA HIS A 61 -1.01 7.77 18.03
C HIS A 61 -1.94 6.58 17.83
N SER A 62 -2.09 6.10 16.59
CA SER A 62 -2.95 4.97 16.24
C SER A 62 -2.17 3.95 15.42
N SER A 63 -2.57 2.70 15.52
CA SER A 63 -2.04 1.63 14.65
C SER A 63 -2.69 1.64 13.26
N THR A 64 -3.77 2.40 13.08
CA THR A 64 -4.57 2.49 11.85
C THR A 64 -4.36 3.82 11.11
N LEU A 65 -4.45 3.77 9.77
CA LEU A 65 -4.39 4.95 8.93
C LEU A 65 -5.70 5.75 9.02
N GLY A 66 -5.61 7.08 9.01
CA GLY A 66 -6.76 7.95 8.84
C GLY A 66 -7.31 7.86 7.42
N ARG A 67 -8.57 8.26 7.20
CA ARG A 67 -9.21 8.23 5.87
C ARG A 67 -8.42 8.99 4.81
N GLN A 68 -7.82 10.12 5.18
CA GLN A 68 -7.00 10.92 4.28
C GLN A 68 -5.71 10.19 3.89
N ASP A 69 -5.05 9.53 4.84
CA ASP A 69 -3.85 8.74 4.55
C ASP A 69 -4.16 7.51 3.68
N VAL A 70 -5.32 6.86 3.89
CA VAL A 70 -5.78 5.78 3.02
C VAL A 70 -6.05 6.29 1.60
N LYS A 71 -6.63 7.49 1.46
CA LYS A 71 -6.84 8.10 0.14
C LYS A 71 -5.51 8.37 -0.56
N ASN A 72 -4.55 8.96 0.14
CA ASN A 72 -3.21 9.21 -0.40
C ASN A 72 -2.51 7.90 -0.80
N LEU A 73 -2.62 6.86 0.05
CA LEU A 73 -2.10 5.51 -0.25
C LEU A 73 -2.75 4.90 -1.49
N ARG A 74 -4.07 5.02 -1.65
CA ARG A 74 -4.81 4.56 -2.84
C ARG A 74 -4.30 5.25 -4.11
N GLU A 75 -4.18 6.58 -4.07
CA GLU A 75 -3.68 7.36 -5.21
C GLU A 75 -2.25 6.97 -5.57
N TYR A 76 -1.37 6.82 -4.57
CA TYR A 76 0.00 6.36 -4.75
C TYR A 76 0.06 4.97 -5.40
N LEU A 77 -0.62 3.97 -4.84
CA LEU A 77 -0.63 2.61 -5.37
C LEU A 77 -1.19 2.56 -6.80
N GLY A 78 -2.24 3.35 -7.08
CA GLY A 78 -2.78 3.48 -8.43
C GLY A 78 -1.75 3.99 -9.44
N ARG A 79 -1.00 5.05 -9.09
CA ARG A 79 0.11 5.57 -9.93
C ARG A 79 1.23 4.56 -10.08
N ALA A 80 1.59 3.88 -8.99
CA ALA A 80 2.58 2.81 -8.97
C ALA A 80 2.12 1.51 -9.67
N ARG A 81 0.98 1.51 -10.38
CA ARG A 81 0.44 0.36 -11.12
C ARG A 81 0.07 -0.84 -10.24
N VAL A 82 -0.25 -0.58 -8.97
CA VAL A 82 -0.74 -1.58 -8.01
C VAL A 82 -2.22 -1.32 -7.75
N THR A 83 -3.06 -1.84 -8.63
CA THR A 83 -4.52 -1.89 -8.46
C THR A 83 -4.95 -3.33 -8.22
N PRO A 84 -6.18 -3.60 -7.72
CA PRO A 84 -6.65 -4.98 -7.51
C PRO A 84 -6.45 -5.87 -8.75
N THR A 85 -6.87 -5.37 -9.92
CA THR A 85 -6.74 -6.08 -11.20
C THR A 85 -5.28 -6.31 -11.61
N LEU A 86 -4.41 -5.30 -11.50
CA LEU A 86 -3.00 -5.44 -11.90
C LEU A 86 -2.24 -6.37 -10.94
N TYR A 87 -2.53 -6.31 -9.64
CA TYR A 87 -1.92 -7.18 -8.65
C TYR A 87 -2.30 -8.65 -8.86
N GLU A 88 -3.56 -8.93 -9.20
CA GLU A 88 -4.00 -10.28 -9.55
C GLU A 88 -3.24 -10.82 -10.78
N ALA A 89 -3.10 -10.00 -11.82
CA ALA A 89 -2.32 -10.38 -13.01
C ALA A 89 -0.85 -10.67 -12.67
N MET A 90 -0.20 -9.86 -11.84
CA MET A 90 1.18 -10.10 -11.37
C MET A 90 1.32 -11.42 -10.62
N LYS A 91 0.34 -11.77 -9.77
CA LYS A 91 0.34 -13.06 -9.04
C LYS A 91 0.18 -14.27 -9.96
N VAL A 92 -0.63 -14.15 -11.01
CA VAL A 92 -0.82 -15.23 -11.99
C VAL A 92 0.48 -15.48 -12.74
N GLN A 93 1.17 -14.41 -13.17
CA GLN A 93 2.47 -14.52 -13.83
C GLN A 93 3.51 -15.20 -12.93
N ALA A 94 3.61 -14.79 -11.67
CA ALA A 94 4.56 -15.38 -10.71
C ALA A 94 4.28 -16.85 -10.33
N LYS A 95 3.12 -17.42 -10.70
CA LYS A 95 2.77 -18.82 -10.48
C LYS A 95 2.98 -19.71 -11.70
N GLY A 96 3.18 -19.11 -12.88
CA GLY A 96 3.28 -19.81 -14.16
C GLY A 96 4.71 -20.13 -14.61
N GLU A 97 5.71 -19.75 -13.81
CA GLU A 97 7.14 -19.99 -14.05
C GLU A 97 7.69 -21.10 -13.13
#